data_AF-A0A3N0WZT4-F1
#
_entry.id   AF-A0A3N0WZT4-F1
#
_cell.length_a   1.000
_cell.length_b   1.000
_cell.length_c   1.000
_cell.angle_alpha   90.00
_cell.angle_beta   90.00
_cell.angle_gamma   90.00
#
_symmetry.space_group_name_H-M   'P 1'
#
loop_
_entity.id
_entity.type
_entity.pdbx_description
1 polymer ?
#
loop_
_entity_poly.entity_id
_entity_poly.type
_entity_poly.pdbx_seq_one_letter_code
_entity_poly.pdbx_strand_id
1 'polypeptide(L)'
;MKKIFLFLIVLSSFAVAQMPDISEVWMNKSQPYTGTIAPEKMPVKVKINISEQNRKNDQQYYLSGNSLVENNLSKFEGKLTLTKYKDGKKRSVVYGEYELAEEPHGKHSGIFTGKMIYTFFWNKKTQQIERQFIEFVGNWKSYDGTLSYKTTWTNQQ
;
A
#
# COMPACT_ATOMS: atom_id res chain seq x y z
N MET A 1 -35.24 -52.46 -12.05
CA MET A 1 -35.41 -52.00 -10.66
C MET A 1 -34.01 -51.77 -10.09
N LYS A 2 -33.54 -50.67 -9.52
CA LYS A 2 -34.09 -49.39 -9.06
C LYS A 2 -33.00 -48.34 -9.34
N LYS A 3 -33.39 -47.17 -9.82
CA LYS A 3 -32.58 -45.94 -9.81
C LYS A 3 -32.45 -45.48 -8.36
N ILE A 4 -31.23 -45.21 -7.87
CA ILE A 4 -30.98 -44.15 -6.89
C ILE A 4 -29.67 -43.45 -7.29
N PHE A 5 -29.87 -42.30 -7.92
CA PHE A 5 -28.95 -41.18 -7.92
C PHE A 5 -28.59 -40.82 -6.48
N LEU A 6 -27.30 -40.65 -6.16
CA LEU A 6 -26.95 -39.69 -5.12
C LEU A 6 -25.84 -38.77 -5.65
N PHE A 7 -26.32 -37.61 -6.08
CA PHE A 7 -25.59 -36.36 -6.19
C PHE A 7 -24.82 -36.13 -4.88
N LEU A 8 -23.49 -36.24 -4.89
CA LEU A 8 -22.68 -35.57 -3.88
C LEU A 8 -22.47 -34.15 -4.37
N ILE A 9 -23.35 -33.30 -3.86
CA ILE A 9 -23.42 -31.86 -4.09
C ILE A 9 -22.04 -31.26 -3.79
N VAL A 10 -21.52 -30.58 -4.80
CA VAL A 10 -20.40 -29.64 -4.72
C VAL A 10 -20.78 -28.53 -3.73
N LEU A 11 -20.45 -28.71 -2.46
CA LEU A 11 -20.49 -27.62 -1.49
C LEU A 11 -19.17 -26.86 -1.59
N SER A 12 -19.16 -25.91 -2.52
CA SER A 12 -18.49 -24.62 -2.41
C SER A 12 -17.14 -24.64 -1.68
N SER A 13 -16.10 -25.05 -2.38
CA SER A 13 -14.73 -24.59 -2.09
C SER A 13 -14.62 -23.09 -2.44
N PHE A 14 -15.24 -22.24 -1.62
CA PHE A 14 -14.62 -20.96 -1.31
C PHE A 14 -13.40 -21.29 -0.44
N ALA A 15 -12.37 -21.86 -1.06
CA ALA A 15 -11.03 -21.68 -0.55
C ALA A 15 -10.84 -20.17 -0.58
N VAL A 16 -11.02 -19.52 0.56
CA VAL A 16 -10.53 -18.17 0.80
C VAL A 16 -9.02 -18.33 0.67
N ALA A 17 -8.53 -18.18 -0.56
CA ALA A 17 -7.11 -18.23 -0.84
C ALA A 17 -6.52 -17.04 -0.10
N GLN A 18 -5.88 -17.31 1.04
CA GLN A 18 -5.22 -16.29 1.83
C GLN A 18 -4.19 -15.61 0.94
N MET A 19 -4.24 -14.29 0.88
CA MET A 19 -3.28 -13.53 0.11
C MET A 19 -1.89 -13.76 0.70
N PRO A 20 -0.87 -14.12 -0.11
CA PRO A 20 0.48 -14.27 0.39
C PRO A 20 0.93 -12.96 1.05
N ASP A 21 1.71 -13.09 2.12
CA ASP A 21 2.27 -11.93 2.80
C ASP A 21 3.27 -11.24 1.86
N ILE A 22 2.90 -10.04 1.43
CA ILE A 22 3.73 -9.17 0.60
C ILE A 22 4.18 -7.91 1.35
N SER A 23 4.21 -7.95 2.68
CA SER A 23 4.62 -6.84 3.54
C SER A 23 5.95 -6.21 3.15
N GLU A 24 6.94 -7.03 2.75
CA GLU A 24 8.26 -6.57 2.29
C GLU A 24 8.20 -5.66 1.06
N VAL A 25 7.15 -5.78 0.22
CA VAL A 25 6.96 -4.92 -0.96
C VAL A 25 6.82 -3.45 -0.54
N TRP A 26 6.09 -3.19 0.55
CA TRP A 26 5.84 -1.85 1.06
C TRP A 26 7.08 -1.23 1.72
N MET A 27 8.04 -2.05 2.15
CA MET A 27 9.31 -1.56 2.71
C MET A 27 10.29 -1.09 1.63
N ASN A 28 9.98 -1.33 0.35
CA ASN A 28 10.76 -0.85 -0.79
C ASN A 28 12.28 -1.13 -0.67
N LYS A 29 12.65 -2.34 -0.23
CA LYS A 29 14.07 -2.72 0.00
C LYS A 29 14.81 -1.72 0.91
N SER A 30 14.11 -1.20 1.92
CA SER A 30 14.60 -0.20 2.87
C SER A 30 14.94 1.17 2.28
N GLN A 31 14.54 1.43 1.03
CA GLN A 31 14.70 2.72 0.35
C GLN A 31 13.46 3.60 0.54
N PRO A 32 13.63 4.92 0.73
CA PRO A 32 12.49 5.83 0.82
C PRO A 32 11.77 5.92 -0.53
N TYR A 33 10.45 6.04 -0.46
CA TYR A 33 9.66 6.61 -1.55
C TYR A 33 9.97 8.10 -1.64
N THR A 34 10.08 8.63 -2.85
CA THR A 34 10.39 10.04 -3.08
C THR A 34 9.31 10.70 -3.92
N GLY A 35 9.05 11.97 -3.65
CA GLY A 35 7.98 12.68 -4.32
C GLY A 35 7.87 14.13 -3.92
N THR A 36 6.66 14.66 -4.02
CA THR A 36 6.38 16.07 -3.73
C THR A 36 5.14 16.26 -2.88
N ILE A 37 5.13 17.34 -2.09
CA ILE A 37 4.00 17.84 -1.31
C ILE A 37 3.77 19.33 -1.64
N ALA A 38 2.50 19.74 -1.64
CA ALA A 38 2.06 21.13 -1.86
C ALA A 38 2.23 21.67 -3.31
N PRO A 39 1.67 22.83 -3.66
CA PRO A 39 1.69 23.34 -5.04
C PRO A 39 3.09 23.76 -5.52
N GLU A 40 3.98 24.16 -4.59
CA GLU A 40 5.39 24.49 -4.89
C GLU A 40 6.27 23.25 -5.09
N LYS A 41 5.68 22.04 -5.06
CA LYS A 41 6.36 20.76 -5.26
C LYS A 41 7.55 20.56 -4.30
N MET A 42 7.35 20.90 -3.02
CA MET A 42 8.35 20.66 -1.99
C MET A 42 8.70 19.16 -1.95
N PRO A 43 9.99 18.79 -1.86
CA PRO A 43 10.38 17.39 -1.85
C PRO A 43 9.90 16.71 -0.56
N VAL A 44 9.32 15.52 -0.72
CA VAL A 44 8.97 14.62 0.39
C VAL A 44 9.65 13.27 0.20
N LYS A 45 10.15 12.71 1.30
CA LYS A 45 10.62 11.33 1.37
C LYS A 45 9.81 10.59 2.41
N VAL A 46 9.30 9.41 2.07
CA VAL A 46 8.53 8.55 2.98
C VAL A 46 9.24 7.20 3.04
N LYS A 47 9.78 6.84 4.19
CA LYS A 47 10.44 5.55 4.41
C LYS A 47 9.59 4.68 5.31
N ILE A 48 9.10 3.56 4.79
CA ILE A 48 8.41 2.52 5.57
C ILE A 48 9.49 1.62 6.18
N ASN A 49 9.54 1.54 7.50
CA ASN A 49 10.51 0.73 8.25
C ASN A 49 9.91 -0.60 8.71
N ILE A 50 8.61 -0.61 9.04
CA ILE A 50 7.89 -1.79 9.48
C ILE A 50 6.63 -1.91 8.62
N SER A 51 6.34 -3.14 8.21
CA SER A 51 5.18 -3.51 7.44
C SER A 51 4.72 -4.88 7.93
N GLU A 52 3.52 -4.97 8.48
CA GLU A 52 2.99 -6.21 9.05
C GLU A 52 1.59 -6.49 8.50
N GLN A 53 1.41 -7.66 7.88
CA GLN A 53 0.09 -8.09 7.41
C GLN A 53 -0.82 -8.38 8.61
N ASN A 54 -2.06 -7.89 8.56
CA ASN A 54 -3.04 -8.13 9.60
C ASN A 54 -3.51 -9.59 9.55
N ARG A 55 -3.29 -10.35 10.63
CA ARG A 55 -3.64 -11.77 10.75
C ARG A 55 -5.13 -12.08 10.58
N LYS A 56 -6.01 -11.11 10.83
CA LYS A 56 -7.47 -11.25 10.67
C LYS A 56 -7.97 -10.73 9.33
N ASN A 57 -7.16 -9.95 8.62
CA ASN A 57 -7.50 -9.35 7.33
C ASN A 57 -6.23 -9.24 6.48
N ASP A 58 -5.99 -10.23 5.63
CA ASP A 58 -4.81 -10.36 4.78
C ASP A 58 -4.67 -9.26 3.71
N GLN A 59 -5.69 -8.43 3.53
CA GLN A 59 -5.67 -7.26 2.65
C GLN A 59 -5.21 -5.99 3.37
N GLN A 60 -5.04 -6.02 4.69
CA GLN A 60 -4.63 -4.87 5.49
C GLN A 60 -3.21 -5.04 6.04
N TYR A 61 -2.45 -3.96 6.00
CA TYR A 61 -1.08 -3.89 6.49
C TYR A 61 -0.96 -2.75 7.49
N TYR A 62 -0.32 -3.01 8.62
CA TYR A 62 0.14 -1.99 9.55
C TYR A 62 1.50 -1.49 9.08
N LEU A 63 1.63 -0.18 8.93
CA LEU A 63 2.85 0.45 8.44
C LEU A 63 3.37 1.42 9.50
N SER A 64 4.68 1.41 9.73
CA SER A 64 5.34 2.48 10.49
C SER A 64 6.66 2.87 9.85
N GLY A 65 7.07 4.12 10.05
CA GLY A 65 8.15 4.69 9.27
C GLY A 65 8.51 6.11 9.65
N ASN A 66 9.24 6.77 8.76
CA ASN A 66 9.56 8.19 8.87
C ASN A 66 9.21 8.93 7.57
N SER A 67 8.62 10.11 7.72
CA SER A 67 8.46 11.11 6.66
C SER A 67 9.51 12.21 6.84
N LEU A 68 10.02 12.72 5.73
CA LEU A 68 10.88 13.89 5.69
C LEU A 68 10.27 14.85 4.67
N VAL A 69 9.72 15.95 5.17
CA VAL A 69 9.24 17.07 4.35
C VAL A 69 10.20 18.23 4.57
N GLU A 70 10.87 18.67 3.51
CA GLU A 70 12.00 19.59 3.59
C GLU A 70 13.07 19.10 4.58
N ASN A 71 13.12 19.67 5.79
CA ASN A 71 14.05 19.32 6.87
C ASN A 71 13.33 18.82 8.13
N ASN A 72 12.00 18.63 8.07
CA ASN A 72 11.21 18.13 9.19
C ASN A 72 11.08 16.61 9.09
N LEU A 73 11.82 15.90 9.93
CA LEU A 73 11.72 14.46 10.08
C LEU A 73 10.64 14.13 11.11
N SER A 74 9.61 13.39 10.71
CA SER A 74 8.57 12.90 11.60
C SER A 74 8.43 11.39 11.48
N LYS A 75 8.12 10.74 12.59
CA LYS A 75 7.71 9.32 12.56
C LYS A 75 6.24 9.25 12.18
N PHE A 76 5.84 8.18 11.52
CA PHE A 76 4.43 7.90 11.27
C PHE A 76 4.06 6.46 11.58
N GLU A 77 2.78 6.26 11.86
CA GLU A 77 2.14 4.96 11.96
C GLU A 77 0.81 5.00 11.22
N GLY A 78 0.39 3.86 10.68
CA GLY A 78 -0.84 3.84 9.92
C GLY A 78 -1.15 2.50 9.27
N LYS A 79 -2.02 2.55 8.27
CA LYS A 79 -2.54 1.37 7.60
C LYS A 79 -2.55 1.55 6.10
N LEU A 80 -2.31 0.45 5.41
CA LEU A 80 -2.55 0.29 3.97
C LEU A 80 -3.55 -0.84 3.79
N THR A 81 -4.64 -0.57 3.07
CA THR A 81 -5.69 -1.55 2.78
C THR A 81 -5.77 -1.76 1.27
N LEU A 82 -5.55 -2.99 0.82
CA LEU A 82 -5.70 -3.37 -0.58
C LEU A 82 -7.19 -3.46 -0.91
N THR A 83 -7.60 -2.85 -2.01
CA THR A 83 -9.02 -2.71 -2.37
C THR A 83 -9.37 -3.46 -3.64
N LYS A 84 -8.41 -3.62 -4.56
CA LYS A 84 -8.67 -4.27 -5.85
C LYS A 84 -7.41 -4.85 -6.47
N TYR A 85 -7.54 -6.06 -7.00
CA TYR A 85 -6.53 -6.67 -7.85
C TYR A 85 -7.02 -6.75 -9.30
N LYS A 86 -6.16 -6.41 -10.25
CA LYS A 86 -6.39 -6.55 -11.69
C LYS A 86 -5.26 -7.38 -12.29
N ASP A 87 -5.56 -8.63 -12.62
CA ASP A 87 -4.66 -9.51 -13.37
C ASP A 87 -4.65 -9.11 -14.86
N GLY A 88 -3.46 -8.78 -15.36
CA GLY A 88 -3.24 -8.52 -16.79
C GLY A 88 -2.27 -9.50 -17.45
N LYS A 89 -2.07 -10.69 -16.89
CA LYS A 89 -1.18 -11.80 -17.32
C LYS A 89 0.32 -11.48 -17.32
N LYS A 90 0.72 -10.35 -17.91
CA LYS A 90 2.10 -9.84 -17.95
C LYS A 90 2.26 -8.62 -17.07
N ARG A 91 1.24 -7.75 -17.01
CA ARG A 91 1.22 -6.54 -16.18
C ARG A 91 0.01 -6.61 -15.26
N SER A 92 0.24 -6.74 -13.97
CA SER A 92 -0.82 -6.76 -12.98
C SER A 92 -0.79 -5.48 -12.15
N VAL A 93 -1.95 -5.09 -11.64
CA VAL A 93 -2.12 -3.88 -10.84
C VAL A 93 -2.89 -4.20 -9.57
N VAL A 94 -2.36 -3.81 -8.42
CA VAL A 94 -3.04 -3.79 -7.14
C VAL A 94 -3.34 -2.34 -6.79
N TYR A 95 -4.57 -2.09 -6.36
CA TYR A 95 -5.01 -0.81 -5.83
C TYR A 95 -5.19 -0.95 -4.33
N GLY A 96 -4.91 0.13 -3.60
CA GLY A 96 -5.20 0.23 -2.18
C GLY A 96 -5.45 1.66 -1.75
N GLU A 97 -5.78 1.80 -0.48
CA GLU A 97 -5.96 3.06 0.22
C GLU A 97 -5.07 3.07 1.45
N TYR A 98 -4.50 4.22 1.76
CA TYR A 98 -3.59 4.36 2.89
C TYR A 98 -3.98 5.55 3.76
N GLU A 99 -3.66 5.41 5.04
CA GLU A 99 -3.74 6.44 6.05
C GLU A 99 -2.49 6.31 6.94
N LEU A 100 -1.64 7.32 6.97
CA LEU A 100 -0.41 7.37 7.76
C LEU A 100 -0.43 8.63 8.62
N ALA A 101 -0.52 8.46 9.93
CA ALA A 101 -0.57 9.53 10.90
C ALA A 101 0.85 9.78 11.45
N GLU A 102 1.34 11.01 11.32
CA GLU A 102 2.62 11.42 11.88
C GLU A 102 2.53 11.60 13.41
N GLU A 103 3.60 11.40 14.17
CA GLU A 103 3.58 11.70 15.60
C GLU A 103 3.28 13.19 15.82
N PRO A 104 2.36 13.54 16.74
CA PRO A 104 1.92 14.93 16.95
C PRO A 104 3.01 15.76 17.65
N HIS A 105 3.93 16.34 16.88
CA HIS A 105 5.04 17.17 17.34
C HIS A 105 4.90 18.64 16.91
N GLY A 106 3.72 19.23 17.13
CA GLY A 106 3.45 20.65 16.87
C GLY A 106 2.83 20.94 15.50
N LYS A 107 2.94 22.19 15.03
CA LYS A 107 2.19 22.75 13.88
C LYS A 107 2.48 22.10 12.52
N HIS A 108 3.54 21.30 12.42
CA HIS A 108 3.99 20.67 11.17
C HIS A 108 3.86 19.15 11.21
N SER A 109 2.83 18.65 11.89
CA SER A 109 2.49 17.24 11.93
C SER A 109 1.06 17.04 11.41
N GLY A 110 0.85 15.93 10.72
CA GLY A 110 -0.44 15.67 10.09
C GLY A 110 -0.64 14.21 9.69
N ILE A 111 -1.63 14.01 8.83
CA ILE A 111 -2.04 12.71 8.35
C ILE A 111 -1.94 12.69 6.83
N PHE A 112 -1.19 11.73 6.31
CA PHE A 112 -1.22 11.39 4.90
C PHE A 112 -2.37 10.42 4.60
N THR A 113 -3.21 10.74 3.63
CA THR A 113 -4.33 9.89 3.21
C THR A 113 -4.38 9.83 1.69
N GLY A 114 -4.68 8.67 1.11
CA GLY A 114 -4.80 8.58 -0.34
C GLY A 114 -4.91 7.17 -0.88
N LYS A 115 -4.57 7.06 -2.17
CA LYS A 115 -4.59 5.81 -2.93
C LYS A 115 -3.18 5.33 -3.21
N MET A 116 -3.01 4.03 -3.14
CA MET A 116 -1.81 3.31 -3.54
C MET A 116 -2.09 2.55 -4.83
N ILE A 117 -1.15 2.61 -5.77
CA ILE A 117 -1.15 1.86 -7.03
C ILE A 117 0.14 1.07 -7.12
N TYR A 118 0.05 -0.25 -7.07
CA TYR A 118 1.18 -1.16 -7.25
C TYR A 118 1.06 -1.88 -8.59
N THR A 119 1.92 -1.53 -9.54
CA THR A 119 2.04 -2.20 -10.83
C THR A 119 3.25 -3.11 -10.83
N PHE A 120 3.09 -4.38 -11.18
CA PHE A 120 4.19 -5.31 -11.33
C PHE A 120 4.10 -6.12 -12.62
N PHE A 121 5.27 -6.51 -13.13
CA PHE A 121 5.41 -7.28 -14.35
C PHE A 121 5.83 -8.71 -14.00
N TRP A 122 4.94 -9.67 -14.25
CA TRP A 122 5.15 -11.08 -13.94
C TRP A 122 5.74 -11.81 -15.14
N ASN A 123 6.91 -12.43 -14.97
CA ASN A 123 7.47 -13.33 -15.97
C ASN A 123 7.04 -14.76 -15.67
N LYS A 124 6.22 -15.32 -16.56
CA LYS A 124 5.70 -16.69 -16.43
C LYS A 124 6.77 -17.78 -16.54
N LYS A 125 7.88 -17.50 -17.23
CA LYS A 125 8.98 -18.45 -17.42
C LYS A 125 9.84 -18.56 -16.17
N THR A 126 10.18 -17.43 -15.56
CA THR A 126 11.03 -17.38 -14.36
C THR A 126 10.23 -17.41 -13.06
N GLN A 127 8.91 -17.25 -13.12
CA GLN A 127 8.01 -17.12 -11.98
C GLN A 127 8.45 -16.02 -11.00
N GLN A 128 8.94 -14.91 -11.55
CA GLN A 128 9.47 -13.78 -10.78
C GLN A 128 8.91 -12.45 -11.29
N ILE A 129 8.90 -11.46 -10.39
CA ILE A 129 8.60 -10.07 -10.72
C ILE A 129 9.85 -9.44 -11.35
N GLU A 130 9.76 -9.05 -12.62
CA GLU A 130 10.88 -8.42 -13.33
C GLU A 130 11.00 -6.93 -13.02
N ARG A 131 9.84 -6.27 -12.93
CA ARG A 131 9.74 -4.82 -12.70
C ARG A 131 8.54 -4.54 -11.84
N GLN A 132 8.72 -3.57 -10.95
CA GLN A 132 7.64 -3.11 -10.09
C GLN A 132 7.68 -1.61 -9.88
N PHE A 133 6.50 -1.02 -9.79
CA PHE A 133 6.24 0.40 -9.68
C PHE A 133 5.19 0.58 -8.60
N ILE A 134 5.48 1.38 -7.59
CA ILE A 134 4.56 1.71 -6.52
C ILE A 134 4.42 3.22 -6.51
N GLU A 135 3.18 3.68 -6.58
CA GLU A 135 2.80 5.08 -6.52
C GLU A 135 1.79 5.29 -5.41
N PHE A 136 1.98 6.35 -4.64
CA PHE A 136 1.02 6.84 -3.66
C PHE A 136 0.60 8.24 -4.09
N VAL A 137 -0.71 8.43 -4.26
CA VAL A 137 -1.32 9.71 -4.62
C VAL A 137 -2.35 10.06 -3.57
N GLY A 138 -2.21 11.22 -2.94
CA GLY A 138 -3.03 11.55 -1.79
C GLY A 138 -2.97 13.01 -1.39
N ASN A 139 -3.27 13.23 -0.11
CA ASN A 139 -3.18 14.50 0.56
C ASN A 139 -2.50 14.31 1.92
N TRP A 140 -1.78 15.33 2.34
CA TRP A 140 -1.37 15.53 3.72
C TRP A 140 -2.26 16.61 4.34
N LYS A 141 -2.76 16.37 5.55
CA LYS A 141 -3.58 17.33 6.29
C LYS A 141 -3.01 17.54 7.69
N SER A 142 -2.81 18.78 8.11
CA SER A 142 -2.35 19.08 9.46
C SER A 142 -3.37 18.66 10.52
N TYR A 143 -2.91 18.33 11.72
CA TYR A 143 -3.81 17.94 12.82
C TYR A 143 -4.77 19.05 13.27
N ASP A 144 -4.34 20.32 13.17
CA ASP A 144 -5.20 21.47 13.44
C ASP A 144 -6.22 21.73 12.31
N GLY A 145 -6.14 20.99 11.21
CA GLY A 145 -7.03 21.08 10.05
C GLY A 145 -6.86 22.33 9.19
N THR A 146 -5.87 23.19 9.48
CA THR A 146 -5.67 24.47 8.78
C THR A 146 -4.96 24.30 7.43
N LEU A 147 -4.13 23.26 7.29
CA LEU A 147 -3.34 23.00 6.09
C LEU A 147 -3.76 21.68 5.44
N SER A 148 -3.87 21.70 4.11
CA SER A 148 -4.13 20.52 3.30
C SER A 148 -3.37 20.62 1.99
N TYR A 149 -2.48 19.67 1.73
CA TYR A 149 -1.61 19.66 0.57
C TYR A 149 -1.76 18.36 -0.21
N LYS A 150 -1.78 18.45 -1.55
CA LYS A 150 -1.68 17.26 -2.39
C LYS A 150 -0.29 16.65 -2.28
N THR A 151 -0.23 15.33 -2.35
CA THR A 151 1.01 14.57 -2.29
C THR A 151 1.06 13.49 -3.35
N THR A 152 2.25 13.31 -3.93
CA THR A 152 2.55 12.17 -4.80
C THR A 152 3.96 11.70 -4.50
N TRP A 153 4.14 10.41 -4.20
CA TRP A 153 5.46 9.79 -4.08
C TRP A 153 5.50 8.38 -4.66
N THR A 154 6.67 7.99 -5.16
CA THR A 154 6.87 6.73 -5.86
C THR A 154 8.17 6.04 -5.43
N ASN A 155 8.33 4.77 -5.79
CA ASN A 155 9.57 4.03 -5.57
C ASN A 155 10.59 4.18 -6.73
N GLN A 156 10.31 5.05 -7.70
CA GLN A 156 11.18 5.29 -8.85
C GLN A 156 11.55 6.76 -8.93
N GLN A 157 12.83 7.01 -9.13
CA GLN A 157 13.34 8.31 -9.57
C GLN A 157 13.44 8.32 -11.10
#